data_AF-A0A7V4Q4I6-F1
#
_entry.id   AF-A0A7V4Q4I6-F1
#
_cell.length_a   1.000
_cell.length_b   1.000
_cell.length_c   1.000
_cell.angle_alpha   90.00
_cell.angle_beta   90.00
_cell.angle_gamma   90.00
#
_symmetry.space_group_name_H-M   'P 1'
#
loop_
_entity.id
_entity.type
_entity.pdbx_description
1 polymer ?
#
loop_
_entity_poly.entity_id
_entity_poly.type
_entity_poly.pdbx_seq_one_letter_code
_entity_poly.pdbx_strand_id
1 'polypeptide(L)' 'DAAHRTPRIPDNDRTWIACGVGYRWSEALSVDLGYAHLFVRDAKIQKEAAGEDRLRGGLNGGYKSNVDVVSAELAWRF' A
#
# COMPACT_ATOMS: atom_id res chain seq x y z
N ASP A 1 -17.76 -1.30 -2.61
CA ASP A 1 -18.70 -0.60 -1.73
C ASP A 1 -18.09 0.75 -1.31
N ALA A 2 -18.62 1.86 -1.83
CA ALA A 2 -18.05 3.20 -1.68
C ALA A 2 -18.66 3.97 -0.49
N ALA A 3 -19.79 3.50 0.07
CA ALA A 3 -20.56 4.20 1.08
C ALA A 3 -19.93 4.16 2.49
N HIS A 4 -19.00 3.23 2.75
CA HIS A 4 -18.36 3.05 4.05
C HIS A 4 -16.86 3.45 4.08
N ARG A 5 -16.31 4.01 2.99
CA ARG A 5 -14.92 4.49 2.98
C ARG A 5 -14.82 5.79 3.75
N THR A 6 -14.27 5.72 4.95
CA THR A 6 -13.92 6.91 5.71
C THR A 6 -12.59 7.48 5.18
N PRO A 7 -12.41 8.81 5.13
CA PRO A 7 -11.17 9.44 4.66
C PRO A 7 -9.94 9.10 5.52
N ARG A 8 -10.12 8.43 6.67
CA ARG A 8 -9.04 8.00 7.55
C ARG A 8 -8.30 6.77 6.99
N ILE A 9 -8.98 5.89 6.26
CA ILE A 9 -8.37 4.73 5.60
C ILE A 9 -9.01 4.58 4.21
N PRO A 10 -8.51 5.30 3.18
CA PRO A 10 -9.01 5.19 1.82
C PRO A 10 -8.47 3.90 1.17
N ASP A 11 -8.93 2.75 1.67
CA ASP A 11 -8.50 1.46 1.14
C ASP A 11 -9.09 1.20 -0.25
N ASN A 12 -8.31 0.58 -1.10
CA ASN A 12 -8.71 0.17 -2.43
C ASN A 12 -7.96 -1.07 -2.87
N ASP A 13 -8.41 -1.69 -3.96
CA ASP A 13 -7.73 -2.85 -4.53
C ASP A 13 -6.26 -2.51 -4.84
N ARG A 14 -5.35 -3.39 -4.40
CA ARG A 14 -3.89 -3.25 -4.54
C ARG A 14 -3.38 -4.32 -5.49
N THR A 15 -2.64 -3.94 -6.52
CA THR A 15 -1.89 -4.88 -7.37
C THR A 15 -0.41 -4.79 -7.01
N TRP A 16 0.21 -5.93 -6.74
CA TRP A 16 1.61 -6.00 -6.31
C TRP A 16 2.47 -6.51 -7.46
N ILE A 17 3.55 -5.82 -7.76
CA ILE A 17 4.62 -6.31 -8.63
C ILE A 17 5.89 -6.33 -7.79
N ALA A 18 6.53 -7.49 -7.69
CA ALA A 18 7.74 -7.67 -6.89
C ALA A 18 8.84 -8.38 -7.68
N CYS A 19 10.08 -8.01 -7.40
CA CYS A 19 11.27 -8.67 -7.90
C CYS A 19 12.32 -8.77 -6.78
N GLY A 20 13.21 -9.75 -6.89
CA GLY A 20 14.26 -9.95 -5.90
C GLY A 20 15.41 -10.78 -6.44
N VAL A 21 16.55 -10.66 -5.77
CA VAL A 21 17.77 -11.41 -6.06
C VAL A 21 18.35 -11.92 -4.76
N GLY A 22 18.70 -13.20 -4.76
CA GLY A 22 19.41 -13.85 -3.67
C GLY A 22 20.79 -14.29 -4.14
N TYR A 23 21.81 -14.09 -3.31
CA TYR A 23 23.16 -14.56 -3.57
C TYR A 23 23.76 -15.22 -2.33
N ARG A 24 24.23 -16.45 -2.52
CA ARG A 24 24.93 -17.23 -1.48
C ARG A 24 26.43 -16.97 -1.59
N TRP A 25 26.97 -16.22 -0.63
CA TRP A 25 28.39 -15.84 -0.59
C TRP A 25 29.27 -17.03 -0.16
N SER A 26 28.77 -17.87 0.74
CA SER A 26 29.44 -19.11 1.18
C SER A 26 28.41 -20.12 1.71
N GLU A 27 28.82 -21.32 2.13
CA GLU A 27 27.91 -22.25 2.81
C GLU A 27 27.32 -21.67 4.11
N ALA A 28 28.03 -20.73 4.73
CA ALA A 28 27.67 -20.09 5.98
C ALA A 28 26.93 -18.75 5.79
N LEU A 29 26.96 -18.12 4.61
CA LEU A 29 26.43 -16.77 4.41
C LEU A 29 25.59 -16.66 3.14
N SER A 30 24.35 -16.19 3.28
CA SER A 30 23.50 -15.75 2.18
C SER A 30 22.94 -14.35 2.39
N VAL A 31 22.70 -13.66 1.28
CA VAL A 31 22.15 -12.31 1.23
C VAL A 31 21.01 -12.29 0.22
N ASP A 32 19.88 -11.70 0.61
CA ASP A 32 18.71 -11.55 -0.24
C ASP A 32 18.29 -10.08 -0.29
N LEU A 33 17.96 -9.60 -1.49
CA LEU A 33 17.48 -8.25 -1.74
C LEU A 33 16.16 -8.33 -2.50
N GLY A 34 15.19 -7.52 -2.12
CA GLY A 34 13.86 -7.50 -2.73
C GLY A 34 13.31 -6.09 -2.87
N TYR A 35 12.48 -5.92 -3.89
CA TYR A 35 11.71 -4.71 -4.14
C TYR A 35 10.30 -5.08 -4.58
N ALA A 36 9.31 -4.37 -4.03
CA ALA A 36 7.93 -4.48 -4.47
C ALA A 36 7.29 -3.11 -4.63
N HIS A 37 6.56 -2.94 -5.73
CA HIS A 37 5.73 -1.77 -5.99
C HIS A 37 4.26 -2.18 -5.94
N LEU A 38 3.48 -1.47 -5.14
CA LEU A 38 2.05 -1.67 -4.99
C LEU A 38 1.32 -0.52 -5.68
N PHE A 39 0.58 -0.88 -6.73
CA PHE A 39 -0.37 0.01 -7.38
C PHE A 39 -1.67 0.00 -6.58
N VAL A 40 -2.02 1.10 -5.94
CA VAL A 40 -3.30 1.26 -5.24
C VAL A 40 -4.25 1.97 -6.19
N ARG A 41 -5.41 1.36 -6.47
CA ARG A 41 -6.43 2.01 -7.32
C ARG A 41 -6.92 3.31 -6.68
N ASP A 42 -7.30 4.27 -7.52
CA ASP A 42 -7.83 5.57 -7.08
C ASP A 42 -9.09 5.38 -6.21
N ALA A 43 -9.01 5.74 -4.94
CA ALA A 43 -10.16 5.70 -4.04
C ALA A 43 -10.94 7.02 -4.19
N LYS A 44 -12.07 6.97 -4.88
CA LYS A 44 -13.02 8.09 -4.93
C LYS A 44 -13.81 8.12 -3.63
N ILE A 45 -13.80 9.27 -2.96
CA ILE A 45 -14.66 9.56 -1.81
C ILE A 45 -15.74 10.51 -2.31
N GLN A 46 -16.98 10.04 -2.27
CA GLN A 46 -18.17 10.88 -2.44
C GLN A 46 -18.95 10.79 -1.13
N LYS A 47 -18.71 11.75 -0.23
CA LYS A 47 -19.45 11.87 1.02
C LYS A 47 -20.47 12.99 0.85
N GLU A 48 -21.74 12.61 0.70
CA GLU A 48 -22.84 13.58 0.59
C GLU A 48 -23.10 14.26 1.94
N ALA A 49 -23.58 15.50 1.91
CA ALA A 49 -23.92 16.27 3.10
C ALA A 49 -25.25 15.78 3.71
N ALA A 50 -25.25 14.57 4.26
CA ALA A 50 -26.39 13.96 4.92
C ALA A 50 -26.05 13.60 6.38
N GLY A 51 -27.03 13.66 7.29
CA GLY A 51 -26.81 13.39 8.72
C GLY A 51 -26.01 14.50 9.43
N GLU A 52 -24.97 14.14 10.19
CA GLU A 52 -24.10 15.08 10.94
C GLU A 52 -23.34 16.08 10.05
N ASP A 53 -23.09 15.74 8.78
CA ASP A 53 -22.33 16.57 7.84
C ASP A 53 -23.19 17.61 7.11
N ARG A 54 -24.51 17.67 7.38
CA ARG A 54 -25.46 18.57 6.73
C ARG A 54 -25.11 20.07 6.94
N LEU A 55 -24.44 20.39 8.05
CA LEU A 55 -23.94 21.73 8.37
C LEU A 55 -22.45 21.93 8.04
N ARG A 56 -21.71 20.85 7.74
CA ARG A 56 -20.25 20.85 7.50
C ARG A 56 -19.87 20.77 6.02
N GLY A 57 -20.83 20.42 5.15
CA GLY A 57 -20.63 20.27 3.70
C GLY A 57 -20.18 18.86 3.31
N GLY A 58 -20.37 18.52 2.03
CA GLY A 58 -19.96 17.23 1.48
C GLY A 58 -18.46 17.20 1.13
N LEU A 59 -17.83 16.02 1.23
CA LEU A 59 -16.44 15.81 0.83
C LEU A 59 -16.41 15.02 -0.48
N ASN A 60 -16.06 15.71 -1.57
CA ASN A 60 -15.80 15.10 -2.87
C ASN A 60 -14.30 15.20 -3.17
N GLY A 61 -13.63 14.06 -3.26
CA GLY A 61 -12.20 13.99 -3.51
C GLY A 61 -11.75 12.61 -3.97
N GLY A 62 -10.54 12.54 -4.53
CA GLY A 62 -9.91 11.27 -4.92
C GLY A 62 -8.57 11.12 -4.24
N TYR A 63 -8.30 9.93 -3.69
CA TYR A 63 -6.99 9.57 -3.16
C TYR A 63 -6.27 8.71 -4.19
N LYS A 64 -5.08 9.16 -4.59
CA LYS A 64 -4.11 8.35 -5.33
C LYS A 64 -3.00 7.95 -4.37
N SER A 65 -2.66 6.66 -4.33
CA SER A 65 -1.63 6.15 -3.43
C SER A 65 -0.77 5.14 -4.19
N ASN A 66 0.53 5.16 -3.95
CA ASN A 66 1.47 4.14 -4.40
C ASN A 66 2.33 3.79 -3.19
N VAL A 67 2.75 2.52 -3.10
CA VAL A 67 3.62 2.07 -2.01
C VAL A 67 4.82 1.35 -2.61
N ASP A 68 6.01 1.76 -2.16
CA ASP A 68 7.28 1.13 -2.48
C ASP A 68 7.80 0.39 -1.25
N VAL A 69 8.14 -0.88 -1.41
CA VAL A 69 8.70 -1.73 -0.36
C VAL A 69 10.09 -2.17 -0.79
N VAL A 70 11.10 -1.93 0.05
CA VAL A 70 12.47 -2.38 -0.14
C VAL A 70 12.82 -3.33 1.00
N SER A 71 13.38 -4.49 0.69
CA SER A 71 13.79 -5.50 1.67
C SER A 71 15.24 -5.92 1.47
N ALA A 72 15.94 -6.15 2.59
CA ALA A 72 17.27 -6.72 2.63
C ALA A 72 17.34 -7.73 3.77
N GLU A 73 17.93 -8.89 3.50
CA GLU A 73 18.10 -9.97 4.47
C GLU A 73 19.52 -10.52 4.42
N LEU A 74 20.03 -10.91 5.58
CA LEU A 74 21.33 -11.57 5.76
C LEU A 74 21.15 -12.77 6.66
N ALA A 75 21.53 -13.95 6.18
CA ALA A 75 21.47 -15.18 6.94
C ALA A 75 22.89 -15.75 7.15
N TRP A 76 23.23 -16.00 8.42
CA TRP A 76 24.50 -16.60 8.83
C TRP A 76 24.24 -17.96 9.49
N ARG A 77 24.95 -19.00 9.05
CA ARG A 77 24.90 -20.36 9.61
C ARG A 77 26.22 -20.68 10.31
N PHE A 78 26.13 -21.20 11.54
CA PHE A 78 27.23 -21.57 12.41
C PHE A 78 27.26 -23.07 12.67
#